data_AF-A0A0C2BI22-F1
#
_entry.id   AF-A0A0C2BI22-F1
#
_cell.length_a   1.000
_cell.length_b   1.000
_cell.length_c   1.000
_cell.angle_alpha   90.00
_cell.angle_beta   90.00
_cell.angle_gamma   90.00
#
_symmetry.space_group_name_H-M   'P 1'
#
loop_
_entity.id
_entity.type
_entity.pdbx_description
1 polymer ?
#
loop_
_entity_poly.entity_id
_entity_poly.type
_entity_poly.pdbx_seq_one_letter_code
_entity_poly.pdbx_strand_id
1 'polypeptide(L)'
;MFLDVPNLPAPDIDAVVADDVVKFCQREDVSLIVVGPEGPLADGFVDQIGGRVLFLAQQKKERCWRYCKISHFWNVQEASKIFSKTFMRDFGLSTARFAQFDDIRNAKAFIEK
;
A
#
# COMPACT_ATOMS: atom_id res chain seq x y z
N MET A 1 -19.10 -0.38 -21.75
CA MET A 1 -18.56 -1.65 -22.30
C MET A 1 -17.75 -2.27 -21.18
N PHE A 2 -18.38 -3.11 -20.36
CA PHE A 2 -17.65 -3.88 -19.35
C PHE A 2 -16.96 -5.01 -20.10
N LEU A 3 -15.63 -5.07 -20.03
CA LEU A 3 -14.88 -6.18 -20.59
C LEU A 3 -15.33 -7.45 -19.85
N ASP A 4 -15.76 -8.47 -20.57
CA ASP A 4 -15.94 -9.80 -19.99
C ASP A 4 -14.58 -10.26 -19.47
N VAL A 5 -14.39 -10.18 -18.16
CA VAL A 5 -13.18 -10.67 -17.50
C VAL A 5 -13.34 -12.18 -17.40
N PRO A 6 -12.53 -12.98 -18.10
CA PRO A 6 -12.62 -14.43 -17.98
C PRO A 6 -12.40 -14.83 -16.53
N ASN A 7 -13.27 -15.70 -16.00
CA ASN A 7 -13.13 -16.25 -14.67
C ASN A 7 -11.96 -17.25 -14.67
N LEU A 8 -10.76 -16.78 -14.33
CA LEU A 8 -9.59 -17.61 -14.20
C LEU A 8 -9.63 -18.32 -12.83
N PRO A 9 -9.34 -19.64 -12.78
CA PRO A 9 -9.24 -20.34 -11.51
C PRO A 9 -8.17 -19.70 -10.64
N ALA A 10 -8.41 -19.64 -9.33
CA ALA A 10 -7.42 -19.15 -8.39
C ALA A 10 -6.15 -20.02 -8.47
N PRO A 11 -4.96 -19.41 -8.55
CA PRO A 11 -3.71 -20.16 -8.55
C PRO A 11 -3.50 -20.84 -7.19
N ASP A 12 -2.89 -22.02 -7.20
CA ASP A 12 -2.52 -22.77 -5.99
C ASP A 12 -1.24 -22.19 -5.38
N ILE A 13 -1.36 -20.99 -4.80
CA ILE A 13 -0.30 -20.29 -4.06
C ILE A 13 -0.89 -19.52 -2.88
N ASP A 14 -0.07 -19.25 -1.87
CA ASP A 14 -0.39 -18.25 -0.87
C ASP A 14 0.02 -16.85 -1.36
N ALA A 15 -0.99 -16.02 -1.67
CA ALA A 15 -0.78 -14.67 -2.20
C ALA A 15 -0.21 -13.67 -1.19
N VAL A 16 -0.15 -14.00 0.12
CA VAL A 16 0.51 -13.15 1.12
C VAL A 16 1.95 -13.56 1.40
N VAL A 17 2.40 -14.71 0.86
CA VAL A 17 3.78 -15.18 0.96
C VAL A 17 4.56 -14.74 -0.27
N ALA A 18 5.48 -13.79 -0.10
CA ALA A 18 6.23 -13.18 -1.20
C ALA A 18 6.98 -14.22 -2.06
N ASP A 19 7.59 -15.23 -1.44
CA ASP A 19 8.34 -16.26 -2.16
C ASP A 19 7.44 -17.14 -3.05
N ASP A 20 6.20 -17.40 -2.65
CA ASP A 20 5.28 -18.22 -3.45
C ASP A 20 4.75 -17.43 -4.65
N VAL A 21 4.48 -16.14 -4.46
CA VAL A 21 4.14 -15.22 -5.56
C VAL A 21 5.31 -15.09 -6.54
N VAL A 22 6.56 -14.95 -6.07
CA VAL A 22 7.73 -14.88 -6.96
C VAL A 22 7.88 -16.16 -7.78
N LYS A 23 7.75 -17.35 -7.16
CA LYS A 23 7.82 -18.64 -7.87
C LYS A 23 6.72 -18.76 -8.92
N PHE A 24 5.49 -18.35 -8.59
CA PHE A 24 4.38 -18.33 -9.53
C PHE A 24 4.68 -17.42 -10.72
N CYS A 25 5.12 -16.19 -10.46
CA CYS A 25 5.42 -15.24 -11.52
C CYS A 25 6.53 -15.74 -12.45
N GLN A 26 7.56 -16.41 -11.92
CA GLN A 26 8.61 -17.02 -12.74
C GLN A 26 8.10 -18.19 -13.57
N ARG A 27 7.20 -19.01 -13.02
CA ARG A 27 6.64 -20.18 -13.71
C ARG A 27 5.70 -19.79 -14.85
N GLU A 28 4.87 -18.77 -14.63
CA GLU A 28 3.82 -18.34 -15.57
C GLU A 28 4.23 -17.13 -16.44
N ASP A 29 5.51 -16.74 -16.41
CA ASP A 29 6.07 -15.58 -17.13
C ASP A 29 5.30 -14.26 -16.87
N VAL A 30 4.97 -14.01 -15.61
CA VAL A 30 4.24 -12.81 -15.18
C VAL A 30 5.21 -11.65 -15.01
N SER A 31 4.94 -10.57 -15.75
CA SER A 31 5.74 -9.34 -15.73
C SER A 31 5.10 -8.19 -14.94
N LEU A 32 3.91 -8.37 -14.36
CA LEU A 32 3.24 -7.34 -13.58
C LEU A 32 2.48 -7.94 -12.40
N ILE A 33 2.76 -7.41 -11.21
CA ILE A 33 1.99 -7.70 -10.00
C ILE A 33 1.22 -6.43 -9.60
N VAL A 34 -0.08 -6.59 -9.34
CA VAL A 34 -0.94 -5.57 -8.74
C VAL A 34 -1.39 -6.09 -7.38
N VAL A 35 -1.01 -5.40 -6.31
CA VAL A 35 -1.41 -5.76 -4.94
C VAL A 35 -2.64 -4.95 -4.56
N GLY A 36 -3.76 -5.63 -4.38
CA GLY A 36 -5.01 -5.00 -3.94
C GLY A 36 -5.10 -4.82 -2.42
N PRO A 37 -4.87 -5.89 -1.61
CA PRO A 37 -5.00 -5.80 -0.17
C PRO A 37 -3.97 -4.84 0.45
N GLU A 38 -4.45 -3.94 1.31
CA GLU A 38 -3.63 -2.94 2.01
C GLU A 38 -2.69 -3.57 3.05
N GLY A 39 -3.13 -4.63 3.74
CA GLY A 39 -2.34 -5.32 4.79
C GLY A 39 -0.95 -5.77 4.29
N PRO A 40 -0.87 -6.60 3.23
CA PRO A 40 0.40 -7.00 2.63
C PRO A 40 1.29 -5.80 2.24
N LEU A 41 0.71 -4.72 1.71
CA LEU A 41 1.48 -3.51 1.38
C LEU A 41 2.11 -2.88 2.62
N ALA A 42 1.35 -2.76 3.72
CA ALA A 42 1.83 -2.24 4.99
C ALA A 42 2.90 -3.12 5.64
N ASP A 43 2.80 -4.44 5.49
CA ASP A 43 3.73 -5.43 6.04
C ASP A 43 5.05 -5.56 5.25
N GLY A 44 5.24 -4.72 4.23
CA GLY A 44 6.47 -4.69 3.43
C GLY A 44 6.56 -5.84 2.41
N PHE A 45 5.44 -6.42 2.01
CA PHE A 45 5.37 -7.49 0.99
C PHE A 45 6.13 -7.11 -0.30
N VAL A 46 6.03 -5.84 -0.70
CA VAL A 46 6.72 -5.33 -1.88
C VAL A 46 8.25 -5.32 -1.72
N ASP A 47 8.73 -4.99 -0.52
CA ASP A 47 10.14 -5.04 -0.19
C ASP A 47 10.65 -6.49 -0.17
N GLN A 48 9.82 -7.43 0.31
CA GLN A 48 10.13 -8.86 0.32
C GLN A 48 10.27 -9.45 -1.10
N ILE A 49 9.48 -8.97 -2.07
CA ILE A 49 9.63 -9.36 -3.49
C ILE A 49 10.97 -8.86 -4.07
N GLY A 50 11.54 -7.77 -3.55
CA GLY A 50 12.92 -7.36 -3.80
C GLY A 50 13.28 -7.11 -5.27
N GLY A 51 12.31 -6.78 -6.13
CA GLY A 51 12.51 -6.59 -7.57
C GLY A 51 12.78 -7.88 -8.35
N ARG A 52 12.49 -9.06 -7.78
CA ARG A 52 12.55 -10.36 -8.46
C ARG A 52 11.49 -10.51 -9.55
N VAL A 53 10.48 -9.64 -9.54
CA VAL A 53 9.42 -9.50 -10.54
C VAL A 53 9.22 -8.01 -10.81
N LEU A 54 8.86 -7.64 -12.04
CA LEU A 54 8.55 -6.25 -12.37
C LEU A 54 7.26 -5.82 -11.63
N PHE A 55 7.38 -4.76 -10.86
CA PHE A 55 6.34 -4.27 -9.95
C PHE A 55 5.98 -2.82 -10.32
N LEU A 56 4.69 -2.54 -10.53
CA LEU A 56 4.20 -1.16 -10.72
C LEU A 56 3.41 -0.73 -9.49
N ALA A 57 4.05 0.04 -8.61
CA ALA A 57 3.36 0.94 -7.71
C ALA A 57 3.14 2.26 -8.46
N GLN A 58 1.91 2.76 -8.52
CA GLN A 58 1.65 4.05 -9.15
C GLN A 58 2.30 5.18 -8.34
N GLN A 59 3.19 5.96 -8.96
CA GLN A 59 3.00 7.38 -9.25
C GLN A 59 4.07 7.89 -10.25
N LYS A 60 3.63 8.83 -11.11
CA LYS A 60 4.33 9.56 -12.19
C LYS A 60 5.75 10.03 -11.79
N LYS A 61 6.76 10.12 -12.66
CA LYS A 61 6.83 10.44 -14.10
C LYS A 61 8.19 9.95 -14.63
N GLU A 62 8.17 9.46 -15.87
CA GLU A 62 9.28 9.38 -16.82
C GLU A 62 10.47 8.47 -16.47
N ARG A 63 10.51 7.33 -17.18
CA ARG A 63 11.64 6.42 -17.32
C ARG A 63 12.19 5.82 -16.02
N CYS A 64 11.57 4.75 -15.55
CA CYS A 64 12.32 3.79 -14.74
C CYS A 64 11.77 2.36 -14.89
N TRP A 65 12.44 1.59 -15.74
CA TRP A 65 12.42 0.12 -15.82
C TRP A 65 13.01 -0.55 -14.55
N ARG A 66 13.12 0.18 -13.44
CA ARG A 66 13.72 -0.31 -12.21
C ARG A 66 13.27 0.57 -11.06
N TYR A 67 13.16 -0.05 -9.89
CA TYR A 67 12.92 0.53 -8.57
C TYR A 67 11.46 0.55 -8.13
N CYS A 68 11.05 -0.60 -7.59
CA CYS A 68 10.19 -0.54 -6.42
C CYS A 68 11.04 -0.04 -5.24
N LYS A 69 11.04 1.27 -5.03
CA LYS A 69 11.21 1.84 -3.70
C LYS A 69 9.84 2.40 -3.33
N ILE A 70 8.94 1.53 -2.89
CA ILE A 70 7.88 2.03 -2.02
C ILE A 70 8.56 2.25 -0.69
N SER A 71 9.04 3.46 -0.42
CA SER A 71 9.57 3.72 0.91
C SER A 71 8.47 3.43 1.91
N HIS A 72 8.77 2.71 3.00
CA HIS A 72 7.90 2.50 4.17
C HIS A 72 6.99 3.71 4.47
N PHE A 73 7.53 4.92 4.32
CA PHE A 73 6.82 6.20 4.43
C PHE A 73 5.49 6.29 3.65
N TRP A 74 5.42 5.79 2.41
CA TRP A 74 4.21 5.83 1.58
C TRP A 74 3.16 4.82 2.06
N ASN A 75 3.58 3.62 2.45
CA ASN A 75 2.66 2.59 2.98
C ASN A 75 2.02 3.04 4.30
N VAL A 76 2.80 3.70 5.16
CA VAL A 76 2.31 4.19 6.46
C VAL A 76 1.33 5.36 6.30
N GLN A 77 1.34 6.10 5.17
CA GLN A 77 0.32 7.14 4.93
C GLN A 77 -1.09 6.57 4.76
N GLU A 78 -1.25 5.44 4.07
CA GLU A 78 -2.56 4.80 3.94
C GLU A 78 -2.90 4.00 5.20
N ALA A 79 -1.92 3.27 5.75
CA ALA A 79 -2.13 2.38 6.90
C ALA A 79 -2.36 3.11 8.24
N SER A 80 -1.81 4.32 8.43
CA SER A 80 -1.91 5.07 9.69
C SER A 80 -2.58 6.42 9.52
N LYS A 81 -3.84 6.51 9.95
CA LYS A 81 -4.62 7.75 9.95
C LYS A 81 -3.94 8.87 10.75
N ILE A 82 -3.30 8.54 11.87
CA ILE A 82 -2.59 9.52 12.70
C ILE A 82 -1.39 10.07 11.93
N PHE A 83 -0.63 9.20 11.27
CA PHE A 83 0.54 9.61 10.49
C PHE A 83 0.14 10.48 9.31
N SER A 84 -0.81 10.06 8.47
CA SER A 84 -1.23 10.87 7.32
C SER A 84 -1.91 12.17 7.73
N LYS A 85 -2.70 12.19 8.81
CA LYS A 85 -3.28 13.44 9.34
C LYS A 85 -2.21 14.41 9.85
N THR A 86 -1.20 13.89 10.54
CA THR A 86 -0.07 14.70 11.04
C THR A 86 0.75 15.25 9.88
N PHE A 87 1.12 14.39 8.91
CA PHE A 87 1.81 14.80 7.69
C PHE A 87 1.05 15.90 6.93
N MET A 88 -0.26 15.71 6.69
CA MET A 88 -1.06 16.72 6.01
C MET A 88 -1.06 18.06 6.73
N ARG A 89 -1.22 18.07 8.06
CA ARG A 89 -1.18 19.30 8.86
C ARG A 89 0.19 19.99 8.78
N ASP A 90 1.27 19.23 8.97
CA ASP A 90 2.62 19.77 9.08
C ASP A 90 3.11 20.35 7.73
N PHE A 91 2.63 19.82 6.61
CA PHE A 91 2.92 20.32 5.25
C PHE A 91 1.83 21.26 4.68
N GLY A 92 0.84 21.65 5.47
CA GLY A 92 -0.21 22.59 5.04
C GLY A 92 -1.17 22.05 3.99
N LEU A 93 -1.29 20.73 3.85
CA LEU A 93 -2.28 20.09 3.00
C LEU A 93 -3.65 20.13 3.68
N SER A 94 -4.68 20.51 2.92
CA SER A 94 -6.04 20.63 3.45
C SER A 94 -6.54 19.29 3.98
N THR A 95 -6.94 19.26 5.25
CA THR A 95 -7.51 18.08 5.90
C THR A 95 -8.41 18.51 7.05
N ALA A 96 -9.41 17.69 7.39
CA ALA A 96 -10.25 17.96 8.55
C ALA A 96 -9.41 18.07 9.84
N ARG A 97 -9.75 19.04 10.71
CA ARG A 97 -9.12 19.21 12.02
C ARG A 97 -9.18 17.89 12.80
N PHE A 98 -8.09 17.55 13.46
CA PHE A 98 -8.00 16.35 14.27
C PHE A 98 -7.08 16.60 15.46
N ALA A 99 -7.22 15.76 16.48
CA ALA A 99 -6.30 15.66 17.59
C ALA A 99 -6.24 14.20 18.04
N GLN A 100 -5.11 13.79 18.62
CA GLN A 100 -4.93 12.45 19.20
C GLN A 100 -4.92 12.59 20.72
N PHE A 101 -5.59 11.67 21.41
CA PHE A 101 -5.67 11.65 22.87
C PHE A 101 -5.48 10.23 23.38
N ASP A 102 -4.68 10.09 24.43
CA ASP A 102 -4.58 8.86 25.20
C ASP A 102 -5.49 8.89 26.45
N ASP A 103 -5.97 10.09 26.85
CA ASP A 103 -6.88 10.31 27.99
C ASP A 103 -8.28 10.73 27.51
N ILE A 104 -9.29 10.01 27.97
CA ILE A 104 -10.70 10.24 27.65
C ILE A 104 -11.20 11.64 28.06
N ARG A 105 -10.66 12.23 29.13
CA ARG A 105 -11.02 13.57 29.62
C ARG A 105 -10.62 14.63 28.61
N ASN A 106 -9.41 14.50 28.06
CA ASN A 106 -8.90 15.42 27.04
C ASN A 106 -9.69 15.30 25.73
N ALA A 107 -10.08 14.07 25.37
CA ALA A 107 -10.93 13.83 24.19
C ALA A 107 -12.31 14.52 24.33
N LYS A 108 -12.95 14.42 25.49
CA LYS A 108 -14.24 15.10 25.74
C LYS A 108 -14.12 16.63 25.65
N ALA A 109 -13.11 17.20 26.30
CA ALA A 109 -12.86 18.64 26.26
C ALA A 109 -12.58 19.19 24.84
N PHE A 110 -12.07 18.34 23.94
CA PHE A 110 -11.87 18.71 22.54
C PHE A 110 -13.17 18.70 21.72
N ILE A 111 -14.10 17.78 22.01
CA ILE A 111 -15.40 17.70 21.33
C ILE A 111 -16.33 18.84 21.73
N GLU A 112 -16.21 19.32 22.97
CA GLU A 112 -17.04 20.42 23.50
C GLU A 112 -16.64 21.83 23.00
N LYS A 113 -15.65 21.93 22.10
CA LYS A 113 -15.18 23.18 21.47
C LYS A 113 -15.63 23.33 20.03
#